data_AF-A0AA96X120-F1
#
_entry.id   AF-A0AA96X120-F1
#
_cell.length_a   1.000
_cell.length_b   1.000
_cell.length_c   1.000
_cell.angle_alpha   90.00
_cell.angle_beta   90.00
_cell.angle_gamma   90.00
#
_symmetry.space_group_name_H-M   'P 1'
#
loop_
_entity.id
_entity.type
_entity.pdbx_description
1 polymer ?
#
loop_
_entity_poly.entity_id
_entity_poly.type
_entity_poly.pdbx_seq_one_letter_code
_entity_poly.pdbx_strand_id
1 'polypeptide(L)'
;MIKKIAGGVLGVVVIGVGAIYASAYTNMGQKPDEEHKAQLAQSDQWADGSFANKLPMVRGPLNEIFRQFILEPTDHNRPQQPVPTETIGDRLNTPPESGARVTWFGHSTLLVELEETRILIDPVWSKRASPLPWAGVERFYDPLIALEDLPEIDAVVISHDHYDHLDMATVQKLAQKRVQWIVPLGVGSHLEYWGVASADITELDWWQSANVEETTVTATPSRHRSGRSVTFSDVNATLWAGWAFNGPEHAVFYSGDTGMHDRFEEIGERLGPFDLTVIETGAYNPLWKDTHLGPEQAVLAHKLVKGKTMLPVHWGLFDLSSHNWTEPVERVMVAAEKYGVDLAVPLPGGSVEPGQVVSTTAWWPQVPWKTSEERPIWATRVEEIVKRAKEMNSGEPRVASRPSN
;
A
#
# COMPACT_ATOMS: atom_id res chain seq x y z
N MET A 1 -53.54 -11.24 -4.22
CA MET A 1 -52.43 -12.18 -3.95
C MET A 1 -51.07 -11.58 -4.30
N ILE A 2 -50.89 -11.03 -5.51
CA ILE A 2 -49.64 -10.44 -5.99
C ILE A 2 -49.07 -9.33 -5.08
N LYS A 3 -49.90 -8.40 -4.57
CA LYS A 3 -49.43 -7.33 -3.65
C LYS A 3 -48.90 -7.83 -2.30
N LYS A 4 -49.44 -8.95 -1.77
CA LYS A 4 -48.98 -9.54 -0.50
C LYS A 4 -47.66 -10.31 -0.70
N ILE A 5 -47.51 -10.97 -1.84
CA ILE A 5 -46.27 -11.66 -2.23
C ILE A 5 -45.18 -10.62 -2.52
N ALA A 6 -45.48 -9.55 -3.25
CA ALA A 6 -44.53 -8.45 -3.49
C ALA A 6 -44.11 -7.73 -2.20
N GLY A 7 -45.02 -7.51 -1.25
CA GLY A 7 -44.69 -6.96 0.06
C GLY A 7 -43.83 -7.90 0.91
N GLY A 8 -44.07 -9.21 0.85
CA GLY A 8 -43.25 -10.22 1.52
C GLY A 8 -41.83 -10.30 0.93
N VAL A 9 -41.70 -10.28 -0.41
CA VAL A 9 -40.40 -10.26 -1.10
C VAL A 9 -39.63 -8.97 -0.79
N LEU A 10 -40.30 -7.81 -0.83
CA LEU A 10 -39.68 -6.53 -0.48
C LEU A 10 -39.19 -6.52 0.99
N GLY A 11 -40.00 -7.06 1.92
CA GLY A 11 -39.60 -7.19 3.32
C GLY A 11 -38.36 -8.05 3.53
N VAL A 12 -38.27 -9.19 2.84
CA VAL A 12 -37.09 -10.08 2.90
C VAL A 12 -35.85 -9.40 2.32
N VAL A 13 -35.99 -8.67 1.20
CA VAL A 13 -34.88 -7.92 0.60
C VAL A 13 -34.39 -6.83 1.53
N VAL A 14 -35.28 -6.04 2.14
CA VAL A 14 -34.90 -4.97 3.09
C VAL A 14 -34.19 -5.56 4.32
N ILE A 15 -34.68 -6.66 4.88
CA ILE A 15 -34.04 -7.33 6.01
C ILE A 15 -32.65 -7.86 5.61
N GLY A 16 -32.53 -8.45 4.42
CA GLY A 16 -31.25 -8.93 3.89
C GLY A 16 -30.21 -7.82 3.72
N VAL A 17 -30.61 -6.70 3.09
CA VAL A 17 -29.75 -5.52 2.93
C VAL A 17 -29.37 -4.92 4.28
N GLY A 18 -30.31 -4.82 5.22
CA GLY A 18 -30.05 -4.34 6.58
C GLY A 18 -29.06 -5.22 7.35
N ALA A 19 -29.16 -6.55 7.23
CA ALA A 19 -28.22 -7.48 7.86
C ALA A 19 -26.81 -7.40 7.25
N ILE A 20 -26.70 -7.25 5.92
CA ILE A 20 -25.42 -7.02 5.25
C ILE A 20 -24.78 -5.72 5.74
N TYR A 21 -25.56 -4.64 5.78
CA TYR A 21 -25.07 -3.36 6.28
C TYR A 21 -24.61 -3.44 7.74
N ALA A 22 -25.40 -4.07 8.62
CA ALA A 22 -25.03 -4.28 10.01
C ALA A 22 -23.75 -5.11 10.16
N SER A 23 -23.55 -6.12 9.32
CA SER A 23 -22.33 -6.94 9.31
C SER A 23 -21.09 -6.17 8.84
N ALA A 24 -21.26 -5.15 8.00
CA ALA A 24 -20.18 -4.30 7.51
C ALA A 24 -19.91 -3.10 8.43
N TYR A 25 -20.91 -2.67 9.21
CA TYR A 25 -20.95 -1.36 9.85
C TYR A 25 -19.70 -1.03 10.66
N THR A 26 -19.33 -1.89 11.61
CA THR A 26 -18.17 -1.65 12.47
C THR A 26 -16.86 -1.61 11.68
N ASN A 27 -16.73 -2.44 10.65
CA ASN A 27 -15.50 -2.55 9.85
C ASN A 27 -15.31 -1.39 8.85
N MET A 28 -16.41 -0.71 8.48
CA MET A 28 -16.33 0.56 7.74
C MET A 28 -15.66 1.66 8.58
N GLY A 29 -15.65 1.52 9.91
CA GLY A 29 -15.11 2.49 10.83
C GLY A 29 -15.92 3.79 10.86
N GLN A 30 -15.29 4.87 11.33
CA GLN A 30 -15.95 6.16 11.53
C GLN A 30 -15.20 7.29 10.83
N LYS A 31 -15.94 8.05 10.01
CA LYS A 31 -15.43 9.29 9.41
C LYS A 31 -15.25 10.38 10.48
N PRO A 32 -14.36 11.36 10.24
CA PRO A 32 -14.19 12.51 11.13
C PRO A 32 -15.52 13.22 11.44
N ASP A 33 -15.73 13.57 12.70
CA ASP A 33 -16.87 14.38 13.13
C ASP A 33 -16.65 15.87 12.81
N GLU A 34 -17.59 16.73 13.19
CA GLU A 34 -17.51 18.16 12.85
C GLU A 34 -16.36 18.90 13.57
N GLU A 35 -15.95 18.44 14.75
CA GLU A 35 -14.82 19.03 15.47
C GLU A 35 -13.50 18.64 14.80
N HIS A 36 -13.31 17.35 14.51
CA HIS A 36 -12.15 16.87 13.76
C HIS A 36 -12.07 17.51 12.37
N LYS A 37 -13.18 17.60 11.63
CA LYS A 37 -13.20 18.27 10.31
C LYS A 37 -12.74 19.72 10.37
N ALA A 38 -13.02 20.45 11.44
CA ALA A 38 -12.55 21.83 11.58
C ALA A 38 -11.01 21.90 11.70
N GLN A 39 -10.37 20.86 12.24
CA GLN A 39 -8.91 20.71 12.25
C GLN A 39 -8.40 20.32 10.86
N LEU A 40 -9.03 19.33 10.21
CA LEU A 40 -8.67 18.87 8.86
C LEU A 40 -8.75 19.99 7.82
N ALA A 41 -9.71 20.90 7.95
CA ALA A 41 -9.91 22.03 7.05
C ALA A 41 -8.76 23.05 7.04
N GLN A 42 -7.79 22.93 7.94
CA GLN A 42 -6.56 23.74 7.95
C GLN A 42 -5.48 23.18 7.00
N SER A 43 -5.65 21.96 6.52
CA SER A 43 -4.74 21.32 5.57
C SER A 43 -4.79 21.99 4.19
N ASP A 44 -3.62 22.16 3.57
CA ASP A 44 -3.49 22.58 2.17
C ASP A 44 -4.11 21.58 1.18
N GLN A 45 -4.36 20.35 1.61
CA GLN A 45 -4.94 19.27 0.80
C GLN A 45 -6.46 19.21 0.92
N TRP A 46 -7.06 19.98 1.83
CA TRP A 46 -8.50 20.03 2.03
C TRP A 46 -9.14 21.02 1.06
N ALA A 47 -10.11 20.56 0.27
CA ALA A 47 -10.85 21.39 -0.66
C ALA A 47 -12.31 20.94 -0.75
N ASP A 48 -13.25 21.89 -0.71
CA ASP A 48 -14.69 21.65 -0.90
C ASP A 48 -15.29 20.58 0.05
N GLY A 49 -14.75 20.47 1.28
CA GLY A 49 -15.29 19.60 2.33
C GLY A 49 -14.74 18.16 2.34
N SER A 50 -13.69 17.88 1.56
CA SER A 50 -12.94 16.62 1.60
C SER A 50 -11.48 16.83 1.16
N PHE A 51 -10.65 15.80 1.20
CA PHE A 51 -9.29 15.86 0.67
C PHE A 51 -9.29 15.77 -0.86
N ALA A 52 -8.41 16.52 -1.51
CA ALA A 52 -8.31 16.62 -2.95
C ALA A 52 -6.86 16.50 -3.44
N ASN A 53 -6.71 15.87 -4.60
CA ASN A 53 -5.41 15.81 -5.27
C ASN A 53 -5.11 17.16 -5.94
N LYS A 54 -3.93 17.74 -5.67
CA LYS A 54 -3.45 18.95 -6.38
C LYS A 54 -3.30 18.71 -7.89
N LEU A 55 -2.95 17.48 -8.29
CA LEU A 55 -2.94 17.03 -9.68
C LEU A 55 -4.27 16.30 -9.99
N PRO A 56 -5.20 16.89 -10.77
CA PRO A 56 -6.48 16.28 -11.07
C PRO A 56 -6.32 14.90 -11.68
N MET A 57 -7.10 13.93 -11.21
CA MET A 57 -7.05 12.55 -11.70
C MET A 57 -8.07 12.30 -12.80
N VAL A 58 -7.71 11.45 -13.76
CA VAL A 58 -8.59 10.87 -14.76
C VAL A 58 -9.04 9.49 -14.30
N ARG A 59 -10.34 9.24 -14.40
CA ARG A 59 -10.96 7.94 -14.17
C ARG A 59 -11.84 7.57 -15.36
N GLY A 60 -11.76 6.32 -15.77
CA GLY A 60 -12.67 5.73 -16.73
C GLY A 60 -14.11 5.70 -16.20
N PRO A 61 -15.09 5.58 -17.09
CA PRO A 61 -16.49 5.64 -16.73
C PRO A 61 -16.89 4.38 -15.91
N LEU A 62 -17.76 4.57 -14.92
CA LEU A 62 -18.08 3.53 -13.93
C LEU A 62 -18.68 2.26 -14.56
N ASN A 63 -19.41 2.39 -15.67
CA ASN A 63 -19.98 1.27 -16.42
C ASN A 63 -18.90 0.40 -17.08
N GLU A 64 -17.80 0.99 -17.56
CA GLU A 64 -16.68 0.22 -18.12
C GLU A 64 -15.90 -0.49 -17.02
N ILE A 65 -15.66 0.17 -15.89
CA ILE A 65 -15.04 -0.46 -14.71
C ILE A 65 -15.91 -1.64 -14.26
N PHE A 66 -17.21 -1.45 -14.09
CA PHE A 66 -18.14 -2.51 -13.72
C PHE A 66 -18.12 -3.67 -14.72
N ARG A 67 -18.19 -3.38 -16.02
CA ARG A 67 -18.11 -4.38 -17.08
C ARG A 67 -16.82 -5.19 -16.97
N GLN A 68 -15.68 -4.55 -16.76
CA GLN A 68 -14.40 -5.23 -16.68
C GLN A 68 -14.34 -6.20 -15.49
N PHE A 69 -14.76 -5.78 -14.30
CA PHE A 69 -14.70 -6.63 -13.11
C PHE A 69 -15.74 -7.74 -13.08
N ILE A 70 -16.92 -7.54 -13.69
CA ILE A 70 -18.04 -8.48 -13.58
C ILE A 70 -18.21 -9.35 -14.82
N LEU A 71 -17.94 -8.82 -16.02
CA LEU A 71 -18.23 -9.48 -17.29
C LEU A 71 -16.98 -9.96 -18.03
N GLU A 72 -15.79 -9.49 -17.63
CA GLU A 72 -14.52 -9.78 -18.31
C GLU A 72 -13.49 -10.32 -17.29
N PRO A 73 -13.70 -11.54 -16.75
CA PRO A 73 -12.80 -12.11 -15.76
C PRO A 73 -11.38 -12.19 -16.31
N THR A 74 -10.42 -11.90 -15.44
CA THR A 74 -8.99 -11.96 -15.80
C THR A 74 -8.47 -13.36 -15.50
N ASP A 75 -7.95 -14.03 -16.51
CA ASP A 75 -7.28 -15.32 -16.34
C ASP A 75 -6.04 -15.14 -15.46
N HIS A 76 -5.72 -16.10 -14.59
CA HIS A 76 -4.53 -16.04 -13.73
C HIS A 76 -4.40 -14.77 -12.86
N ASN A 77 -5.51 -14.13 -12.47
CA ASN A 77 -5.52 -13.05 -11.47
C ASN A 77 -5.34 -13.55 -10.02
N ARG A 78 -5.32 -14.87 -9.83
CA ARG A 78 -5.01 -15.57 -8.58
C ARG A 78 -4.08 -16.75 -8.84
N PRO A 79 -3.25 -17.15 -7.86
CA PRO A 79 -2.39 -18.31 -8.00
C PRO A 79 -3.21 -19.61 -8.05
N GLN A 80 -2.81 -20.53 -8.93
CA GLN A 80 -3.42 -21.87 -9.05
C GLN A 80 -2.74 -22.92 -8.16
N GLN A 81 -1.59 -22.58 -7.60
CA GLN A 81 -0.80 -23.40 -6.67
C GLN A 81 -0.47 -22.54 -5.44
N PRO A 82 -0.20 -23.14 -4.27
CA PRO A 82 0.27 -22.39 -3.11
C PRO A 82 1.47 -21.51 -3.47
N VAL A 83 1.41 -20.24 -3.07
CA VAL A 83 2.53 -19.31 -3.25
C VAL A 83 3.68 -19.77 -2.35
N PRO A 84 4.90 -19.95 -2.87
CA PRO A 84 6.06 -20.24 -2.04
C PRO A 84 6.28 -19.12 -1.02
N THR A 85 6.57 -19.47 0.22
CA THR A 85 6.81 -18.52 1.32
C THR A 85 8.11 -18.86 2.03
N GLU A 86 8.69 -17.89 2.70
CA GLU A 86 9.88 -18.05 3.51
C GLU A 86 9.52 -18.08 4.99
N THR A 87 10.02 -19.10 5.69
CA THR A 87 9.86 -19.20 7.14
C THR A 87 10.66 -18.11 7.83
N ILE A 88 9.97 -17.28 8.62
CA ILE A 88 10.59 -16.18 9.37
C ILE A 88 11.50 -16.70 10.50
N GLY A 89 11.06 -17.73 11.23
CA GLY A 89 11.79 -18.28 12.37
C GLY A 89 12.10 -17.21 13.42
N ASP A 90 13.30 -17.26 14.01
CA ASP A 90 13.76 -16.30 15.02
C ASP A 90 14.38 -15.03 14.42
N ARG A 91 14.37 -14.85 13.08
CA ARG A 91 15.06 -13.73 12.42
C ARG A 91 14.68 -12.36 12.98
N LEU A 92 13.39 -12.16 13.28
CA LEU A 92 12.87 -10.90 13.80
C LEU A 92 13.21 -10.65 15.28
N ASN A 93 13.71 -11.68 15.99
CA ASN A 93 14.17 -11.56 17.37
C ASN A 93 15.63 -11.11 17.47
N THR A 94 16.35 -11.08 16.35
CA THR A 94 17.73 -10.59 16.27
C THR A 94 17.78 -9.30 15.45
N PRO A 95 18.47 -8.24 15.92
CA PRO A 95 18.68 -7.03 15.13
C PRO A 95 19.35 -7.32 13.78
N PRO A 96 19.08 -6.53 12.74
CA PRO A 96 19.74 -6.68 11.45
C PRO A 96 21.22 -6.32 11.52
N GLU A 97 22.06 -7.09 10.81
CA GLU A 97 23.52 -6.89 10.85
C GLU A 97 23.94 -5.56 10.22
N SER A 98 23.21 -5.12 9.20
CA SER A 98 23.44 -3.82 8.56
C SER A 98 22.97 -2.63 9.39
N GLY A 99 22.14 -2.84 10.42
CA GLY A 99 21.43 -1.76 11.11
C GLY A 99 20.08 -1.42 10.48
N ALA A 100 19.70 -2.01 9.34
CA ALA A 100 18.39 -1.79 8.73
C ALA A 100 17.84 -3.04 8.03
N ARG A 101 16.55 -3.32 8.19
CA ARG A 101 15.89 -4.46 7.54
C ARG A 101 14.43 -4.17 7.23
N VAL A 102 14.00 -4.58 6.04
CA VAL A 102 12.59 -4.57 5.66
C VAL A 102 12.14 -6.01 5.42
N THR A 103 11.22 -6.50 6.23
CA THR A 103 10.57 -7.81 6.06
C THR A 103 9.21 -7.63 5.38
N TRP A 104 8.99 -8.33 4.27
CA TRP A 104 7.75 -8.23 3.50
C TRP A 104 6.83 -9.42 3.77
N PHE A 105 5.67 -9.19 4.37
CA PHE A 105 4.71 -10.26 4.68
C PHE A 105 3.73 -10.53 3.52
N GLY A 106 3.67 -9.62 2.54
CA GLY A 106 2.75 -9.67 1.41
C GLY A 106 2.00 -8.37 1.23
N HIS A 107 1.57 -8.12 -0.02
CA HIS A 107 0.90 -6.88 -0.40
C HIS A 107 1.73 -5.66 0.02
N SER A 108 1.22 -4.86 0.95
CA SER A 108 1.87 -3.68 1.53
C SER A 108 2.15 -3.82 3.03
N THR A 109 1.94 -5.00 3.62
CA THR A 109 2.27 -5.25 5.03
C THR A 109 3.76 -5.52 5.19
N LEU A 110 4.45 -4.67 5.95
CA LEU A 110 5.90 -4.67 6.12
C LEU A 110 6.28 -4.46 7.58
N LEU A 111 7.38 -5.07 8.02
CA LEU A 111 8.09 -4.65 9.22
C LEU A 111 9.38 -3.96 8.79
N VAL A 112 9.53 -2.71 9.19
CA VAL A 112 10.74 -1.92 9.00
C VAL A 112 11.49 -1.86 10.32
N GLU A 113 12.71 -2.37 10.32
CA GLU A 113 13.65 -2.27 11.42
C GLU A 113 14.73 -1.27 11.01
N LEU A 114 14.84 -0.18 11.74
CA LEU A 114 15.83 0.88 11.56
C LEU A 114 16.53 1.07 12.90
N GLU A 115 17.75 0.57 12.98
CA GLU A 115 18.59 0.58 14.16
C GLU A 115 17.87 -0.11 15.34
N GLU A 116 17.42 0.64 16.36
CA GLU A 116 16.66 0.11 17.49
C GLU A 116 15.13 0.25 17.33
N THR A 117 14.65 0.87 16.23
CA THR A 117 13.23 1.15 16.00
C THR A 117 12.58 0.08 15.12
N ARG A 118 11.41 -0.42 15.52
CA ARG A 118 10.57 -1.34 14.76
C ARG A 118 9.22 -0.70 14.41
N ILE A 119 8.97 -0.52 13.12
CA ILE A 119 7.76 0.10 12.58
C ILE A 119 6.99 -0.91 11.72
N LEU A 120 5.74 -1.18 12.09
CA LEU A 120 4.84 -2.03 11.32
C LEU A 120 3.99 -1.17 10.37
N ILE A 121 4.04 -1.44 9.08
CA ILE A 121 3.39 -0.64 8.04
C ILE A 121 2.19 -1.40 7.47
N ASP A 122 1.06 -0.69 7.31
CA ASP A 122 -0.19 -1.16 6.69
C ASP A 122 -0.55 -2.62 7.05
N PRO A 123 -0.72 -2.94 8.34
CA PRO A 123 -0.82 -4.32 8.79
C PRO A 123 -2.20 -4.92 8.52
N VAL A 124 -2.24 -5.96 7.68
CA VAL A 124 -3.46 -6.72 7.35
C VAL A 124 -3.28 -8.22 7.64
N TRP A 125 -3.75 -8.65 8.81
CA TRP A 125 -3.81 -10.07 9.20
C TRP A 125 -5.13 -10.73 8.85
N SER A 126 -6.19 -9.95 8.58
CA SER A 126 -7.47 -10.50 8.16
C SER A 126 -7.38 -11.37 6.90
N LYS A 127 -8.31 -12.33 6.81
CA LYS A 127 -8.47 -13.21 5.65
C LYS A 127 -8.91 -12.46 4.39
N ARG A 128 -9.66 -11.36 4.57
CA ARG A 128 -10.22 -10.57 3.46
C ARG A 128 -9.97 -9.08 3.67
N ALA A 129 -9.60 -8.40 2.59
CA ALA A 129 -9.66 -6.94 2.49
C ALA A 129 -11.08 -6.55 2.04
N SER A 130 -11.97 -6.36 3.00
CA SER A 130 -13.40 -6.11 2.73
C SER A 130 -14.13 -5.58 3.95
N PRO A 131 -15.20 -4.77 3.78
CA PRO A 131 -16.13 -4.46 4.86
C PRO A 131 -16.79 -5.70 5.44
N LEU A 132 -17.02 -6.74 4.62
CA LEU A 132 -17.72 -7.96 5.03
C LEU A 132 -16.73 -9.07 5.36
N PRO A 133 -16.83 -9.73 6.51
CA PRO A 133 -15.89 -10.78 6.89
C PRO A 133 -16.00 -12.05 6.02
N TRP A 134 -17.13 -12.24 5.31
CA TRP A 134 -17.45 -13.44 4.53
C TRP A 134 -17.44 -13.22 3.01
N ALA A 135 -17.30 -11.99 2.52
CA ALA A 135 -17.29 -11.65 1.10
C ALA A 135 -16.23 -10.59 0.79
N GLY A 136 -15.85 -10.44 -0.49
CA GLY A 136 -14.80 -9.50 -0.91
C GLY A 136 -13.45 -10.18 -1.11
N VAL A 137 -12.39 -9.39 -1.24
CA VAL A 137 -11.09 -9.87 -1.77
C VAL A 137 -10.37 -10.73 -0.72
N GLU A 138 -10.12 -11.99 -1.05
CA GLU A 138 -9.40 -12.94 -0.18
C GLU A 138 -7.90 -12.91 -0.43
N ARG A 139 -7.10 -13.00 0.63
CA ARG A 139 -5.65 -13.21 0.50
C ARG A 139 -5.31 -14.54 -0.18
N PHE A 140 -4.14 -14.64 -0.78
CA PHE A 140 -3.68 -15.85 -1.49
C PHE A 140 -3.09 -16.92 -0.56
N TYR A 141 -2.50 -16.49 0.56
CA TYR A 141 -1.89 -17.34 1.58
C TYR A 141 -2.14 -16.72 2.97
N ASP A 142 -2.14 -17.55 4.01
CA ASP A 142 -2.38 -17.13 5.40
C ASP A 142 -1.26 -16.20 5.92
N PRO A 143 -1.49 -15.41 6.99
CA PRO A 143 -0.41 -14.65 7.63
C PRO A 143 0.80 -15.53 7.96
N LEU A 144 2.01 -15.04 7.65
CA LEU A 144 3.24 -15.81 7.73
C LEU A 144 3.81 -15.93 9.15
N ILE A 145 3.30 -15.10 10.05
CA ILE A 145 3.56 -15.10 11.48
C ILE A 145 2.28 -14.70 12.20
N ALA A 146 2.04 -15.25 13.39
CA ALA A 146 0.93 -14.78 14.22
C ALA A 146 1.21 -13.32 14.65
N LEU A 147 0.17 -12.49 14.76
CA LEU A 147 0.35 -11.08 15.15
C LEU A 147 0.92 -10.95 16.57
N GLU A 148 0.62 -11.95 17.39
CA GLU A 148 1.06 -12.10 18.78
C GLU A 148 2.54 -12.49 18.87
N ASP A 149 3.06 -13.17 17.84
CA ASP A 149 4.44 -13.65 17.74
C ASP A 149 5.38 -12.63 17.07
N LEU A 150 4.85 -11.49 16.60
CA LEU A 150 5.70 -10.38 16.19
C LEU A 150 6.57 -9.90 17.35
N PRO A 151 7.82 -9.45 17.09
CA PRO A 151 8.60 -8.75 18.10
C PRO A 151 7.86 -7.52 18.62
N GLU A 152 8.34 -6.93 19.72
CA GLU A 152 7.86 -5.62 20.15
C GLU A 152 8.04 -4.61 19.02
N ILE A 153 6.96 -3.89 18.70
CA ILE A 153 6.92 -2.84 17.70
C ILE A 153 6.72 -1.50 18.42
N ASP A 154 7.42 -0.47 17.98
CA ASP A 154 7.37 0.85 18.59
C ASP A 154 6.24 1.69 17.99
N ALA A 155 6.01 1.53 16.68
CA ALA A 155 4.95 2.22 15.97
C ALA A 155 4.26 1.37 14.91
N VAL A 156 3.01 1.74 14.63
CA VAL A 156 2.24 1.34 13.46
C VAL A 156 2.05 2.55 12.56
N VAL A 157 2.34 2.40 11.28
CA VAL A 157 2.19 3.45 10.27
C VAL A 157 1.18 3.02 9.22
N ILE A 158 0.20 3.89 8.96
CA ILE A 158 -0.85 3.64 7.95
C ILE A 158 -0.66 4.62 6.79
N SER A 159 -0.75 4.16 5.54
CA SER A 159 -0.69 5.04 4.36
C SER A 159 -2.03 5.69 4.03
N HIS A 160 -3.13 4.95 4.14
CA HIS A 160 -4.48 5.42 3.86
C HIS A 160 -5.53 4.41 4.36
N ASP A 161 -6.81 4.74 4.22
CA ASP A 161 -7.90 4.00 4.86
C ASP A 161 -8.52 2.87 4.04
N HIS A 162 -7.94 2.41 2.92
CA HIS A 162 -8.52 1.27 2.19
C HIS A 162 -8.38 -0.05 2.96
N TYR A 163 -9.25 -1.03 2.66
CA TYR A 163 -9.35 -2.28 3.44
C TYR A 163 -8.12 -3.20 3.36
N ASP A 164 -7.32 -3.05 2.33
CA ASP A 164 -6.07 -3.79 2.11
C ASP A 164 -4.83 -3.09 2.72
N HIS A 165 -5.04 -1.93 3.37
CA HIS A 165 -4.01 -1.18 4.12
C HIS A 165 -4.40 -0.94 5.58
N LEU A 166 -5.70 -0.85 5.88
CA LEU A 166 -6.24 -0.59 7.21
C LEU A 166 -7.28 -1.65 7.59
N ASP A 167 -6.85 -2.62 8.41
CA ASP A 167 -7.65 -3.76 8.85
C ASP A 167 -8.12 -3.61 10.31
N MET A 168 -9.44 -3.46 10.52
CA MET A 168 -10.04 -3.26 11.84
C MET A 168 -9.62 -4.36 12.83
N ALA A 169 -9.64 -5.64 12.41
CA ALA A 169 -9.33 -6.74 13.33
C ALA A 169 -7.87 -6.70 13.80
N THR A 170 -6.96 -6.34 12.90
CA THR A 170 -5.54 -6.11 13.25
C THR A 170 -5.39 -4.92 14.17
N VAL A 171 -6.05 -3.79 13.87
CA VAL A 171 -6.04 -2.59 14.73
C VAL A 171 -6.52 -2.92 16.14
N GLN A 172 -7.66 -3.60 16.29
CA GLN A 172 -8.22 -3.95 17.60
C GLN A 172 -7.31 -4.84 18.45
N LYS A 173 -6.50 -5.69 17.82
CA LYS A 173 -5.50 -6.51 18.51
C LYS A 173 -4.29 -5.67 18.92
N LEU A 174 -3.79 -4.81 18.02
CA LEU A 174 -2.63 -3.95 18.29
C LEU A 174 -2.94 -2.85 19.30
N ALA A 175 -4.18 -2.37 19.37
CA ALA A 175 -4.65 -1.40 20.37
C ALA A 175 -4.49 -1.88 21.83
N GLN A 176 -4.29 -3.19 22.03
CA GLN A 176 -4.04 -3.78 23.36
C GLN A 176 -2.55 -3.72 23.75
N LYS A 177 -1.68 -3.36 22.81
CA LYS A 177 -0.24 -3.17 23.01
C LYS A 177 0.06 -1.67 23.13
N ARG A 178 1.18 -1.34 23.78
CA ARG A 178 1.68 0.04 23.85
C ARG A 178 2.48 0.33 22.58
N VAL A 179 1.81 0.89 21.58
CA VAL A 179 2.41 1.22 20.27
C VAL A 179 1.93 2.60 19.84
N GLN A 180 2.80 3.40 19.24
CA GLN A 180 2.39 4.67 18.64
C GLN A 180 1.70 4.41 17.30
N TRP A 181 0.69 5.19 16.97
CA TRP A 181 0.01 5.16 15.67
C TRP A 181 0.31 6.44 14.92
N ILE A 182 0.98 6.34 13.78
CA ILE A 182 1.28 7.49 12.93
C ILE A 182 0.51 7.33 11.63
N VAL A 183 -0.41 8.25 11.37
CA VAL A 183 -1.38 8.11 10.28
C VAL A 183 -1.62 9.44 9.56
N PRO A 184 -2.17 9.45 8.34
CA PRO A 184 -2.59 10.67 7.68
C PRO A 184 -3.79 11.30 8.39
N LEU A 185 -3.94 12.61 8.26
CA LEU A 185 -5.09 13.37 8.74
C LEU A 185 -6.45 12.68 8.48
N GLY A 186 -7.25 12.51 9.53
CA GLY A 186 -8.59 11.93 9.51
C GLY A 186 -8.64 10.41 9.74
N VAL A 187 -7.55 9.68 9.50
CA VAL A 187 -7.51 8.21 9.72
C VAL A 187 -7.65 7.84 11.20
N GLY A 188 -7.19 8.71 12.10
CA GLY A 188 -7.32 8.56 13.55
C GLY A 188 -8.77 8.37 14.01
N SER A 189 -9.74 8.94 13.30
CA SER A 189 -11.16 8.75 13.62
C SER A 189 -11.62 7.29 13.50
N HIS A 190 -11.04 6.53 12.56
CA HIS A 190 -11.28 5.08 12.47
C HIS A 190 -10.59 4.34 13.63
N LEU A 191 -9.36 4.71 13.95
CA LEU A 191 -8.56 4.07 15.00
C LEU A 191 -9.20 4.24 16.39
N GLU A 192 -9.62 5.46 16.72
CA GLU A 192 -10.33 5.75 17.98
C GLU A 192 -11.62 4.96 18.10
N TYR A 193 -12.41 4.94 17.01
CA TYR A 193 -13.65 4.16 16.96
C TYR A 193 -13.40 2.66 17.18
N TRP A 194 -12.24 2.15 16.77
CA TRP A 194 -11.84 0.76 16.98
C TRP A 194 -11.08 0.52 18.31
N GLY A 195 -10.95 1.54 19.15
CA GLY A 195 -10.44 1.41 20.52
C GLY A 195 -8.97 1.72 20.71
N VAL A 196 -8.30 2.32 19.73
CA VAL A 196 -6.97 2.92 19.94
C VAL A 196 -7.14 4.19 20.79
N ALA A 197 -6.30 4.39 21.81
CA ALA A 197 -6.38 5.58 22.62
C ALA A 197 -5.90 6.81 21.83
N SER A 198 -6.64 7.91 21.87
CA SER A 198 -6.28 9.16 21.17
C SER A 198 -4.87 9.66 21.50
N ALA A 199 -4.39 9.41 22.72
CA ALA A 199 -3.05 9.79 23.17
C ALA A 199 -1.92 9.03 22.45
N ASP A 200 -2.22 7.88 21.86
CA ASP A 200 -1.27 7.07 21.09
C ASP A 200 -1.33 7.38 19.59
N ILE A 201 -2.26 8.23 19.14
CA ILE A 201 -2.47 8.56 17.73
C ILE A 201 -1.81 9.90 17.41
N THR A 202 -1.00 9.92 16.35
CA THR A 202 -0.43 11.11 15.73
C THR A 202 -0.90 11.19 14.28
N GLU A 203 -1.78 12.15 13.99
CA GLU A 203 -2.23 12.43 12.63
C GLU A 203 -1.34 13.49 11.97
N LEU A 204 -0.88 13.22 10.75
CA LEU A 204 0.06 14.08 10.02
C LEU A 204 -0.50 14.49 8.65
N ASP A 205 -0.34 15.76 8.29
CA ASP A 205 -0.43 16.25 6.92
C ASP A 205 0.89 16.00 6.17
N TRP A 206 0.88 16.11 4.85
CA TRP A 206 2.10 16.03 4.04
C TRP A 206 3.15 17.01 4.54
N TRP A 207 4.38 16.50 4.60
CA TRP A 207 5.59 17.17 5.10
C TRP A 207 5.65 17.40 6.61
N GLN A 208 4.63 16.99 7.36
CA GLN A 208 4.73 16.90 8.80
C GLN A 208 5.42 15.59 9.20
N SER A 209 6.03 15.60 10.38
CA SER A 209 6.81 14.49 10.89
C SER A 209 6.53 14.24 12.37
N ALA A 210 6.74 13.01 12.80
CA ALA A 210 6.77 12.60 14.19
C ALA A 210 8.01 11.73 14.43
N ASN A 211 8.47 11.66 15.68
CA ASN A 211 9.57 10.78 16.05
C ASN A 211 9.03 9.51 16.69
N VAL A 212 9.62 8.38 16.31
CA VAL A 212 9.49 7.09 16.98
C VAL A 212 10.89 6.72 17.43
N GLU A 213 11.15 6.84 18.73
CA GLU A 213 12.52 6.79 19.27
C GLU A 213 13.45 7.77 18.52
N GLU A 214 14.53 7.28 17.89
CA GLU A 214 15.46 8.10 17.09
C GLU A 214 15.09 8.18 15.59
N THR A 215 14.03 7.48 15.17
CA THR A 215 13.58 7.49 13.77
C THR A 215 12.57 8.63 13.54
N THR A 216 12.88 9.53 12.60
CA THR A 216 11.93 10.53 12.12
C THR A 216 11.03 9.92 11.05
N VAL A 217 9.72 9.91 11.29
CA VAL A 217 8.69 9.44 10.36
C VAL A 217 8.00 10.65 9.73
N THR A 218 8.15 10.83 8.42
CA THR A 218 7.60 11.98 7.68
C THR A 218 6.54 11.55 6.69
N ALA A 219 5.35 12.14 6.77
CA ALA A 219 4.31 11.97 5.76
C ALA A 219 4.72 12.68 4.46
N THR A 220 4.63 12.00 3.33
CA THR A 220 5.03 12.52 2.02
C THR A 220 3.84 12.60 1.07
N PRO A 221 3.86 13.51 0.07
CA PRO A 221 2.79 13.60 -0.91
C PRO A 221 2.53 12.29 -1.65
N SER A 222 1.26 12.02 -1.90
CA SER A 222 0.79 10.90 -2.72
C SER A 222 -0.39 11.35 -3.60
N ARG A 223 -0.59 10.66 -4.72
CA ARG A 223 -1.72 10.87 -5.64
C ARG A 223 -2.68 9.70 -5.59
N HIS A 224 -3.57 9.68 -4.60
CA HIS A 224 -4.46 8.57 -4.34
C HIS A 224 -5.85 9.04 -3.89
N ARG A 225 -6.63 8.16 -3.24
CA ARG A 225 -7.97 8.42 -2.70
C ARG A 225 -8.17 7.68 -1.39
N SER A 226 -9.27 7.97 -0.71
CA SER A 226 -9.69 7.24 0.48
C SER A 226 -11.21 7.02 0.49
N GLY A 227 -11.67 6.14 1.37
CA GLY A 227 -13.07 5.85 1.63
C GLY A 227 -13.33 4.36 1.87
N ARG A 228 -14.17 4.08 2.87
CA ARG A 228 -14.50 2.72 3.32
C ARG A 228 -16.00 2.42 3.21
N SER A 229 -16.84 3.44 3.11
CA SER A 229 -18.29 3.30 3.15
C SER A 229 -18.84 2.61 1.90
N VAL A 230 -19.68 1.59 2.09
CA VAL A 230 -20.41 0.93 0.99
C VAL A 230 -21.40 1.86 0.28
N THR A 231 -21.72 3.03 0.86
CA THR A 231 -22.56 4.07 0.25
C THR A 231 -21.76 5.21 -0.37
N PHE A 232 -20.42 5.13 -0.37
CA PHE A 232 -19.51 6.19 -0.85
C PHE A 232 -19.67 7.53 -0.12
N SER A 233 -20.15 7.50 1.12
CA SER A 233 -20.45 8.70 1.92
C SER A 233 -19.23 9.35 2.61
N ASP A 234 -18.08 8.71 2.50
CA ASP A 234 -16.79 9.07 3.12
C ASP A 234 -15.66 9.16 2.10
N VAL A 235 -15.98 9.27 0.80
CA VAL A 235 -14.96 9.40 -0.25
C VAL A 235 -14.09 10.61 0.05
N ASN A 236 -12.78 10.36 0.17
CA ASN A 236 -11.76 11.33 0.52
C ASN A 236 -12.00 12.06 1.86
N ALA A 237 -12.70 11.44 2.81
CA ALA A 237 -12.89 12.03 4.14
C ALA A 237 -11.62 12.02 5.00
N THR A 238 -10.64 11.21 4.63
CA THR A 238 -9.32 11.06 5.26
C THR A 238 -8.21 11.31 4.22
N LEU A 239 -7.03 11.71 4.65
CA LEU A 239 -5.87 11.92 3.79
C LEU A 239 -5.19 10.57 3.47
N TRP A 240 -4.34 10.57 2.45
CA TRP A 240 -3.46 9.47 2.06
C TRP A 240 -2.02 9.99 1.97
N ALA A 241 -1.02 9.16 2.28
CA ALA A 241 0.38 9.55 2.28
C ALA A 241 1.32 8.39 1.92
N GLY A 242 2.46 8.72 1.33
CA GLY A 242 3.66 7.88 1.46
C GLY A 242 4.43 8.27 2.72
N TRP A 243 5.49 7.54 3.06
CA TRP A 243 6.23 7.72 4.30
C TRP A 243 7.74 7.64 4.07
N ALA A 244 8.47 8.60 4.64
CA ALA A 244 9.92 8.49 4.80
C ALA A 244 10.24 8.16 6.26
N PHE A 245 11.12 7.19 6.45
CA PHE A 245 11.65 6.77 7.73
C PHE A 245 13.15 7.08 7.73
N ASN A 246 13.55 8.08 8.51
CA ASN A 246 14.93 8.53 8.60
C ASN A 246 15.46 8.20 9.99
N GLY A 247 16.20 7.09 10.10
CA GLY A 247 16.96 6.72 11.28
C GLY A 247 18.32 7.44 11.34
N PRO A 248 19.12 7.18 12.39
CA PRO A 248 20.45 7.79 12.55
C PRO A 248 21.43 7.48 11.42
N GLU A 249 21.43 6.25 10.89
CA GLU A 249 22.37 5.80 9.85
C GLU A 249 21.65 5.44 8.55
N HIS A 250 20.41 4.96 8.64
CA HIS A 250 19.65 4.44 7.52
C HIS A 250 18.34 5.17 7.23
N ALA A 251 17.93 5.12 5.95
CA ALA A 251 16.67 5.70 5.52
C ALA A 251 15.88 4.76 4.59
N VAL A 252 14.57 4.64 4.86
CA VAL A 252 13.62 3.86 4.06
C VAL A 252 12.50 4.76 3.57
N PHE A 253 12.10 4.62 2.31
CA PHE A 253 10.89 5.25 1.77
C PHE A 253 9.83 4.20 1.48
N TYR A 254 8.59 4.44 1.90
CA TYR A 254 7.42 3.65 1.51
C TYR A 254 6.45 4.54 0.73
N SER A 255 6.03 4.13 -0.46
CA SER A 255 5.19 4.99 -1.30
C SER A 255 3.75 5.13 -0.81
N GLY A 256 3.25 4.20 0.03
CA GLY A 256 1.82 3.95 0.10
C GLY A 256 1.29 3.52 -1.27
N ASP A 257 -0.03 3.60 -1.44
CA ASP A 257 -0.62 3.59 -2.79
C ASP A 257 -0.62 5.00 -3.36
N THR A 258 -0.23 5.11 -4.63
CA THR A 258 -0.11 6.41 -5.28
C THR A 258 -0.02 6.26 -6.79
N GLY A 259 -0.58 7.19 -7.55
CA GLY A 259 -0.20 7.43 -8.93
C GLY A 259 1.13 8.18 -9.04
N MET A 260 1.67 8.27 -10.26
CA MET A 260 2.79 9.18 -10.52
C MET A 260 2.35 10.64 -10.29
N HIS A 261 3.20 11.43 -9.62
CA HIS A 261 2.99 12.84 -9.32
C HIS A 261 4.29 13.64 -9.37
N ASP A 262 4.19 14.96 -9.36
CA ASP A 262 5.30 15.90 -9.57
C ASP A 262 6.19 16.16 -8.34
N ARG A 263 5.98 15.41 -7.24
CA ARG A 263 6.67 15.63 -5.95
C ARG A 263 7.67 14.55 -5.56
N PHE A 264 7.81 13.46 -6.32
CA PHE A 264 8.80 12.43 -6.00
C PHE A 264 10.24 12.96 -5.98
N GLU A 265 10.57 13.88 -6.90
CA GLU A 265 11.90 14.53 -6.91
C GLU A 265 12.13 15.34 -5.63
N GLU A 266 11.13 16.10 -5.19
CA GLU A 266 11.17 16.87 -3.93
C GLU A 266 11.34 15.95 -2.72
N ILE A 267 10.67 14.77 -2.70
CA ILE A 267 10.86 13.76 -1.65
C ILE A 267 12.33 13.32 -1.60
N GLY A 268 12.92 12.96 -2.74
CA GLY A 268 14.32 12.55 -2.81
C GLY A 268 15.32 13.67 -2.49
N GLU A 269 14.96 14.93 -2.74
CA GLU A 269 15.78 16.09 -2.37
C GLU A 269 15.75 16.41 -0.88
N ARG A 270 14.59 16.26 -0.24
CA ARG A 270 14.40 16.65 1.16
C ARG A 270 14.74 15.55 2.15
N LEU A 271 14.47 14.30 1.80
CA LEU A 271 14.43 13.19 2.75
C LEU A 271 15.35 12.03 2.34
N GLY A 272 15.80 12.02 1.08
CA GLY A 272 16.74 11.03 0.55
C GLY A 272 18.22 11.44 0.67
N PRO A 273 19.15 10.61 0.17
CA PRO A 273 18.89 9.33 -0.52
C PRO A 273 18.40 8.24 0.45
N PHE A 274 17.64 7.29 -0.08
CA PHE A 274 17.12 6.15 0.69
C PHE A 274 17.93 4.89 0.42
N ASP A 275 18.25 4.13 1.46
CA ASP A 275 18.89 2.82 1.32
C ASP A 275 17.94 1.83 0.66
N LEU A 276 16.68 1.83 1.11
CA LEU A 276 15.62 0.99 0.55
C LEU A 276 14.40 1.86 0.20
N THR A 277 13.82 1.61 -0.96
CA THR A 277 12.50 2.14 -1.30
C THR A 277 11.53 0.99 -1.48
N VAL A 278 10.40 1.07 -0.82
CA VAL A 278 9.30 0.12 -0.87
C VAL A 278 8.18 0.77 -1.66
N ILE A 279 7.96 0.34 -2.90
CA ILE A 279 7.10 1.07 -3.84
C ILE A 279 6.01 0.15 -4.40
N GLU A 280 4.77 0.63 -4.41
CA GLU A 280 3.62 -0.08 -4.98
C GLU A 280 3.78 -0.31 -6.50
N THR A 281 3.36 -1.49 -6.95
CA THR A 281 3.53 -1.91 -8.36
C THR A 281 2.31 -2.59 -8.96
N GLY A 282 1.34 -3.01 -8.14
CA GLY A 282 0.14 -3.72 -8.56
C GLY A 282 -1.13 -2.87 -8.54
N ALA A 283 -2.30 -3.53 -8.57
CA ALA A 283 -3.65 -2.94 -8.57
C ALA A 283 -3.93 -1.89 -9.67
N TYR A 284 -3.07 -1.79 -10.68
CA TYR A 284 -3.14 -0.76 -11.69
C TYR A 284 -4.08 -1.12 -12.86
N ASN A 285 -4.57 -0.11 -13.58
CA ASN A 285 -5.38 -0.30 -14.79
C ASN A 285 -5.46 0.99 -15.63
N PRO A 286 -5.58 0.90 -16.98
CA PRO A 286 -5.77 2.09 -17.82
C PRO A 286 -6.96 2.99 -17.40
N LEU A 287 -8.02 2.42 -16.84
CA LEU A 287 -9.22 3.14 -16.37
C LEU A 287 -8.99 3.93 -15.07
N TRP A 288 -7.87 3.76 -14.36
CA TRP A 288 -7.51 4.57 -13.18
C TRP A 288 -6.00 4.77 -13.06
N LYS A 289 -5.36 5.01 -14.21
CA LYS A 289 -3.90 5.16 -14.36
C LYS A 289 -3.26 6.30 -13.55
N ASP A 290 -4.07 7.17 -12.95
CA ASP A 290 -3.61 8.27 -12.09
C ASP A 290 -3.65 7.93 -10.59
N THR A 291 -4.17 6.75 -10.23
CA THR A 291 -4.39 6.31 -8.83
C THR A 291 -3.32 5.32 -8.35
N HIS A 292 -2.77 4.50 -9.26
CA HIS A 292 -1.66 3.59 -9.00
C HIS A 292 -0.54 3.84 -9.99
N LEU A 293 0.71 3.71 -9.55
CA LEU A 293 1.91 3.91 -10.35
C LEU A 293 1.93 2.91 -11.51
N GLY A 294 1.70 1.65 -11.19
CA GLY A 294 2.03 0.57 -12.10
C GLY A 294 3.55 0.41 -12.31
N PRO A 295 3.97 -0.67 -13.00
CA PRO A 295 5.32 -1.21 -12.88
C PRO A 295 6.43 -0.27 -13.36
N GLU A 296 6.27 0.32 -14.54
CA GLU A 296 7.31 1.16 -15.13
C GLU A 296 7.45 2.49 -14.38
N GLN A 297 6.33 3.08 -13.95
CA GLN A 297 6.36 4.34 -13.20
C GLN A 297 6.89 4.14 -11.78
N ALA A 298 6.70 2.97 -11.17
CA ALA A 298 7.29 2.64 -9.88
C ALA A 298 8.83 2.66 -9.92
N VAL A 299 9.44 2.08 -10.97
CA VAL A 299 10.89 2.15 -11.19
C VAL A 299 11.36 3.59 -11.40
N LEU A 300 10.57 4.43 -12.08
CA LEU A 300 10.90 5.86 -12.23
C LEU A 300 10.75 6.64 -10.91
N ALA A 301 9.73 6.34 -10.11
CA ALA A 301 9.53 6.93 -8.79
C ALA A 301 10.71 6.62 -7.87
N HIS A 302 11.21 5.37 -7.87
CA HIS A 302 12.43 4.98 -7.16
C HIS A 302 13.63 5.88 -7.49
N LYS A 303 13.84 6.16 -8.78
CA LYS A 303 14.94 7.04 -9.22
C LYS A 303 14.74 8.48 -8.75
N LEU A 304 13.52 9.00 -8.88
CA LEU A 304 13.17 10.36 -8.45
C LEU A 304 13.38 10.57 -6.96
N VAL A 305 13.03 9.58 -6.13
CA VAL A 305 13.27 9.65 -4.67
C VAL A 305 14.72 9.34 -4.27
N LYS A 306 15.61 9.08 -5.23
CA LYS A 306 17.03 8.74 -5.00
C LYS A 306 17.21 7.49 -4.12
N GLY A 307 16.42 6.45 -4.40
CA GLY A 307 16.60 5.14 -3.79
C GLY A 307 17.86 4.42 -4.28
N LYS A 308 18.46 3.58 -3.43
CA LYS A 308 19.56 2.69 -3.82
C LYS A 308 19.04 1.33 -4.30
N THR A 309 18.19 0.68 -3.50
CA THR A 309 17.55 -0.60 -3.85
C THR A 309 16.03 -0.50 -3.73
N MET A 310 15.30 -1.04 -4.70
CA MET A 310 13.83 -1.04 -4.73
C MET A 310 13.25 -2.40 -4.36
N LEU A 311 12.34 -2.43 -3.39
CA LEU A 311 11.46 -3.54 -3.06
C LEU A 311 10.06 -3.27 -3.64
N PRO A 312 9.62 -3.98 -4.68
CA PRO A 312 8.28 -3.83 -5.23
C PRO A 312 7.23 -4.50 -4.33
N VAL A 313 6.18 -3.75 -3.98
CA VAL A 313 5.06 -4.20 -3.13
C VAL A 313 3.71 -3.99 -3.81
N HIS A 314 2.62 -4.21 -3.08
CA HIS A 314 1.24 -4.09 -3.57
C HIS A 314 0.87 -5.16 -4.64
N TRP A 315 1.54 -6.31 -4.59
CA TRP A 315 1.30 -7.48 -5.45
C TRP A 315 1.42 -8.77 -4.64
N GLY A 316 1.06 -9.90 -5.25
CA GLY A 316 1.34 -11.23 -4.70
C GLY A 316 0.46 -11.70 -3.54
N LEU A 317 -0.52 -10.92 -3.07
CA LEU A 317 -1.41 -11.34 -1.97
C LEU A 317 -2.91 -11.18 -2.27
N PHE A 318 -3.33 -10.11 -2.94
CA PHE A 318 -4.73 -9.81 -3.22
C PHE A 318 -4.97 -9.60 -4.72
N ASP A 319 -6.20 -9.92 -5.14
CA ASP A 319 -6.70 -9.74 -6.50
C ASP A 319 -7.55 -8.46 -6.54
N LEU A 320 -6.88 -7.33 -6.83
CA LEU A 320 -7.46 -5.98 -6.74
C LEU A 320 -7.65 -5.29 -8.10
N SER A 321 -7.15 -5.89 -9.18
CA SER A 321 -7.26 -5.33 -10.52
C SER A 321 -7.27 -6.44 -11.57
N SER A 322 -7.63 -6.09 -12.80
CA SER A 322 -7.75 -6.99 -13.93
C SER A 322 -6.42 -7.26 -14.64
N HIS A 323 -5.36 -7.55 -13.90
CA HIS A 323 -4.09 -8.06 -14.42
C HIS A 323 -3.76 -9.40 -13.76
N ASN A 324 -2.87 -10.18 -14.39
CA ASN A 324 -2.44 -11.45 -13.80
C ASN A 324 -1.64 -11.17 -12.52
N TRP A 325 -1.69 -12.07 -11.54
CA TRP A 325 -1.13 -11.77 -10.21
C TRP A 325 0.40 -11.58 -10.20
N THR A 326 1.11 -12.15 -11.19
CA THR A 326 2.57 -12.00 -11.38
C THR A 326 2.94 -10.87 -12.36
N GLU A 327 1.98 -10.35 -13.13
CA GLU A 327 2.24 -9.31 -14.15
C GLU A 327 2.93 -8.06 -13.56
N PRO A 328 2.59 -7.58 -12.34
CA PRO A 328 3.31 -6.46 -11.73
C PRO A 328 4.82 -6.68 -11.64
N VAL A 329 5.26 -7.79 -11.03
CA VAL A 329 6.69 -8.03 -10.78
C VAL A 329 7.46 -8.33 -12.07
N GLU A 330 6.84 -9.01 -13.03
CA GLU A 330 7.45 -9.28 -14.34
C GLU A 330 7.79 -7.97 -15.07
N ARG A 331 6.83 -7.03 -15.09
CA ARG A 331 7.03 -5.72 -15.70
C ARG A 331 8.03 -4.86 -14.93
N VAL A 332 8.05 -4.95 -13.60
CA VAL A 332 9.04 -4.24 -12.76
C VAL A 332 10.45 -4.73 -13.08
N MET A 333 10.66 -6.05 -13.21
CA MET A 333 11.98 -6.61 -13.56
C MET A 333 12.48 -6.10 -14.90
N VAL A 334 11.62 -6.09 -15.93
CA VAL A 334 11.97 -5.55 -17.25
C VAL A 334 12.26 -4.05 -17.19
N ALA A 335 11.45 -3.28 -16.45
CA ALA A 335 11.66 -1.84 -16.30
C ALA A 335 12.94 -1.52 -15.52
N ALA A 336 13.26 -2.28 -14.48
CA ALA A 336 14.46 -2.08 -13.68
C ALA A 336 15.73 -2.39 -14.45
N GLU A 337 15.76 -3.48 -15.24
CA GLU A 337 16.87 -3.75 -16.17
C GLU A 337 17.06 -2.60 -17.16
N LYS A 338 15.96 -2.10 -17.73
CA LYS A 338 15.98 -0.99 -18.69
C LYS A 338 16.52 0.32 -18.11
N TYR A 339 16.23 0.62 -16.85
CA TYR A 339 16.60 1.90 -16.21
C TYR A 339 17.74 1.79 -15.19
N GLY A 340 18.38 0.62 -15.08
CA GLY A 340 19.53 0.39 -14.20
C GLY A 340 19.20 0.49 -12.72
N VAL A 341 18.07 -0.10 -12.29
CA VAL A 341 17.62 -0.09 -10.89
C VAL A 341 17.90 -1.43 -10.23
N ASP A 342 18.52 -1.40 -9.06
CA ASP A 342 18.73 -2.60 -8.24
C ASP A 342 17.42 -3.00 -7.57
N LEU A 343 16.99 -4.24 -7.80
CA LEU A 343 15.75 -4.79 -7.25
C LEU A 343 16.02 -5.81 -6.15
N ALA A 344 15.16 -5.80 -5.15
CA ALA A 344 15.04 -6.86 -4.16
C ALA A 344 13.66 -7.49 -4.27
N VAL A 345 13.57 -8.78 -4.62
CA VAL A 345 12.29 -9.49 -4.78
C VAL A 345 12.29 -10.77 -3.93
N PRO A 346 12.26 -10.63 -2.59
CA PRO A 346 12.27 -11.78 -1.71
C PRO A 346 10.98 -12.61 -1.87
N LEU A 347 11.01 -13.85 -1.39
CA LEU A 347 9.79 -14.60 -1.11
C LEU A 347 8.95 -13.83 -0.07
N PRO A 348 7.61 -13.98 -0.05
CA PRO A 348 6.82 -13.53 1.08
C PRO A 348 7.36 -14.12 2.39
N GLY A 349 7.60 -13.25 3.39
CA GLY A 349 8.24 -13.57 4.66
C GLY A 349 9.74 -13.27 4.67
N GLY A 350 10.35 -13.10 3.50
CA GLY A 350 11.76 -12.77 3.33
C GLY A 350 12.07 -11.32 3.71
N SER A 351 13.35 -11.07 3.97
CA SER A 351 13.86 -9.77 4.43
C SER A 351 14.92 -9.22 3.51
N VAL A 352 15.00 -7.89 3.45
CA VAL A 352 15.97 -7.13 2.65
C VAL A 352 16.74 -6.20 3.58
N GLU A 353 18.06 -6.26 3.51
CA GLU A 353 18.96 -5.36 4.22
C GLU A 353 19.78 -4.51 3.23
N PRO A 354 20.10 -3.24 3.54
CA PRO A 354 20.97 -2.43 2.71
C PRO A 354 22.31 -3.10 2.42
N GLY A 355 22.77 -2.99 1.17
CA GLY A 355 24.07 -3.51 0.74
C GLY A 355 24.15 -5.02 0.54
N GLN A 356 23.11 -5.79 0.91
CA GLN A 356 23.04 -7.21 0.59
C GLN A 356 22.61 -7.44 -0.87
N VAL A 357 23.23 -8.42 -1.52
CA VAL A 357 22.78 -8.89 -2.84
C VAL A 357 21.50 -9.70 -2.63
N VAL A 358 20.36 -9.14 -3.04
CA VAL A 358 19.09 -9.87 -2.98
C VAL A 358 18.88 -10.64 -4.26
N SER A 359 18.41 -11.89 -4.13
CA SER A 359 18.02 -12.70 -5.28
C SER A 359 16.84 -12.03 -6.00
N THR A 360 17.00 -11.79 -7.31
CA THR A 360 15.91 -11.44 -8.23
C THR A 360 15.37 -12.69 -8.95
N THR A 361 15.62 -13.88 -8.40
CA THR A 361 15.17 -15.13 -9.01
C THR A 361 13.66 -15.24 -8.86
N ALA A 362 12.97 -15.40 -9.99
CA ALA A 362 11.52 -15.57 -10.01
C ALA A 362 11.13 -16.83 -9.21
N TRP A 363 10.38 -16.61 -8.12
CA TRP A 363 9.79 -17.68 -7.29
C TRP A 363 8.33 -17.96 -7.64
N TRP A 364 7.76 -17.18 -8.57
CA TRP A 364 6.41 -17.34 -9.08
C TRP A 364 6.39 -18.13 -10.40
N PRO A 365 5.26 -18.74 -10.78
CA PRO A 365 5.14 -19.43 -12.06
C PRO A 365 5.15 -18.43 -13.22
N GLN A 366 5.69 -18.87 -14.36
CA GLN A 366 5.53 -18.16 -15.63
C GLN A 366 4.09 -18.33 -16.12
N VAL A 367 3.35 -17.22 -16.17
CA VAL A 367 2.01 -17.11 -16.77
C VAL A 367 2.03 -15.99 -17.80
N PRO A 368 1.10 -15.97 -18.78
CA PRO A 368 1.02 -14.87 -19.74
C PRO A 368 0.89 -13.53 -19.02
N TRP A 369 1.51 -12.48 -19.54
CA TRP A 369 1.36 -11.11 -19.02
C TRP A 369 1.53 -10.11 -20.16
N LYS A 370 0.99 -8.90 -19.99
CA LYS A 370 1.01 -7.86 -21.02
C LYS A 370 2.12 -6.84 -20.78
N THR A 371 2.88 -6.54 -21.82
CA THR A 371 3.94 -5.52 -21.82
C THR A 371 3.40 -4.09 -21.65
N SER A 372 4.32 -3.15 -21.42
CA SER A 372 3.99 -1.73 -21.33
C SER A 372 3.39 -1.16 -22.61
N GLU A 373 3.74 -1.74 -23.75
CA GLU A 373 3.24 -1.43 -25.08
C GLU A 373 1.82 -1.98 -25.29
N GLU A 374 1.55 -3.19 -24.82
CA GLU A 374 0.24 -3.85 -24.94
C GLU A 374 -0.80 -3.29 -23.95
N ARG A 375 -0.35 -2.88 -22.76
CA ARG A 375 -1.21 -2.30 -21.71
C ARG A 375 -0.53 -1.11 -21.01
N PRO A 376 -0.52 0.08 -21.63
CA PRO A 376 0.13 1.26 -21.09
C PRO A 376 -0.63 1.83 -19.89
N ILE A 377 0.11 2.20 -18.84
CA ILE A 377 -0.42 2.74 -17.56
C ILE A 377 0.19 4.11 -17.25
N TRP A 378 0.49 4.92 -18.27
CA TRP A 378 1.10 6.23 -18.05
C TRP A 378 0.09 7.22 -17.47
N ALA A 379 0.39 7.71 -16.26
CA ALA A 379 -0.41 8.70 -15.58
C ALA A 379 -0.45 10.01 -16.40
N THR A 380 -1.50 10.78 -16.22
CA THR A 380 -1.69 12.07 -16.89
C THR A 380 -0.97 13.20 -16.15
N ARG A 381 -0.58 14.24 -16.91
CA ARG A 381 -0.04 15.50 -16.38
C ARG A 381 1.30 15.36 -15.65
N VAL A 382 2.05 14.32 -16.01
CA VAL A 382 3.36 13.99 -15.42
C VAL A 382 4.40 13.71 -16.51
N GLU A 383 4.12 14.10 -17.75
CA GLU A 383 4.96 13.80 -18.91
C GLU A 383 6.40 14.30 -18.72
N GLU A 384 6.55 15.53 -18.19
CA GLU A 384 7.88 16.13 -17.95
C GLU A 384 8.66 15.44 -16.83
N ILE A 385 8.00 15.04 -15.73
CA ILE A 385 8.71 14.34 -14.64
C ILE A 385 9.06 12.90 -15.05
N VAL A 386 8.18 12.23 -15.79
CA VAL A 386 8.45 10.90 -16.37
C VAL A 386 9.62 10.97 -17.36
N LYS A 387 9.66 11.99 -18.22
CA LYS A 387 10.78 12.20 -19.15
C LYS A 387 12.09 12.38 -18.40
N ARG A 388 12.13 13.28 -17.41
CA ARG A 388 13.33 13.52 -16.58
C ARG A 388 13.79 12.25 -15.87
N ALA A 389 12.88 11.50 -15.27
CA ALA A 389 13.22 10.25 -14.57
C ALA A 389 13.86 9.19 -15.50
N LYS A 390 13.40 9.11 -16.76
CA LYS A 390 13.98 8.21 -17.77
C LYS A 390 15.40 8.62 -18.19
N GLU A 391 15.71 9.91 -18.12
CA GLU A 391 17.01 10.48 -18.51
C GLU A 391 18.03 10.47 -17.35
N MET A 392 17.59 10.21 -16.10
CA MET A 392 18.49 10.06 -14.96
C MET A 392 19.42 8.86 -15.16
N ASN A 393 20.73 9.06 -15.08
CA ASN A 393 21.69 7.97 -15.01
C ASN A 393 21.50 7.23 -13.67
N SER A 394 21.32 5.91 -13.72
CA SER A 394 21.67 5.10 -12.56
C SER A 394 23.18 5.22 -12.36
N GLY A 395 23.66 5.23 -11.12
CA GLY A 395 25.09 4.95 -10.87
C GLY A 395 25.49 3.65 -11.59
N GLU A 396 26.79 3.46 -11.87
CA GLU A 396 27.26 2.26 -12.58
C GLU A 396 26.62 0.99 -11.98
N PRO A 397 25.93 0.15 -12.78
CA PRO A 397 25.30 -1.05 -12.28
C PRO A 397 26.36 -1.95 -11.66
N ARG A 398 26.17 -2.36 -10.40
CA ARG A 398 26.98 -3.42 -9.81
C ARG A 398 26.57 -4.72 -10.52
N VAL A 399 27.39 -5.14 -11.48
CA VAL A 399 27.20 -6.38 -12.22
C VAL A 399 27.02 -7.52 -11.22
N ALA A 400 25.78 -7.98 -11.05
CA ALA A 400 25.51 -9.26 -10.41
C ALA A 400 26.12 -10.33 -11.32
N SER A 401 27.28 -10.85 -10.93
CA SER A 401 27.90 -11.99 -11.58
C SER A 401 26.91 -13.15 -11.51
N ARG A 402 26.31 -13.54 -12.65
CA ARG A 402 25.65 -14.83 -12.77
C ARG A 402 26.65 -15.91 -12.36
N PRO A 403 26.37 -16.77 -11.38
CA PRO A 403 27.16 -17.98 -11.23
C PRO A 403 26.96 -18.81 -12.50
N SER A 404 28.03 -19.01 -13.24
CA SER A 404 28.10 -20.07 -14.24
C SER A 404 28.10 -21.42 -13.51
N ASN A 405 26.96 -22.11 -13.53
CA ASN A 405 26.80 -23.50 -13.97
C ASN A 405 25.41 -24.04 -13.66
#